data_AF-W1DRW4-F1
#
_entry.id   AF-W1DRW4-F1
#
_cell.length_a   1.000
_cell.length_b   1.000
_cell.length_c   1.000
_cell.angle_alpha   90.00
_cell.angle_beta   90.00
_cell.angle_gamma   90.00
#
_symmetry.space_group_name_H-M   'P 1'
#
loop_
_entity.id
_entity.type
_entity.pdbx_description
1 polymer ?
#
loop_
_entity_poly.entity_id
_entity_poly.type
_entity_poly.pdbx_seq_one_letter_code
_entity_poly.pdbx_strand_id
1 'polypeptide(L)'
;MTTMQVIIGALLLAEATFSGLAEASRPDLSGLYQILENRLVQSGGAHSLVPQTSREEHDLLPQHTDTAPVMHTVTSGRDLLDQAKVLAKYLRECPGGWLAGHHLMKSVRWDTLTELPPLDASGRTRLLPPKPESKAHLKRLYLQKSWSELLEHTDTLLAQGVNHLWLDVQWYAWQALLKLDADSVRADILCRDMKGYWLVCRGWKPWRLTMVRHSPMKLRSTGLTNVSWMRWPDGKMSR
;
A
#
# COMPACT_ATOMS: atom_id res chain seq x y z
N MET A 1 19.55 24.57 -7.23
CA MET A 1 20.20 23.59 -6.32
C MET A 1 19.12 23.00 -5.45
N THR A 2 19.05 21.68 -5.28
CA THR A 2 18.06 21.08 -4.38
C THR A 2 18.39 21.50 -2.94
N THR A 3 17.39 21.80 -2.13
CA THR A 3 17.55 22.18 -0.71
C THR A 3 18.49 21.24 0.05
N MET A 4 18.46 19.96 -0.28
CA MET A 4 19.35 18.95 0.32
C MET A 4 20.83 19.16 -0.02
N GLN A 5 21.17 19.57 -1.26
CA GLN A 5 22.55 19.89 -1.65
C GLN A 5 23.10 21.11 -0.92
N VAL A 6 22.24 22.11 -0.68
CA VAL A 6 22.61 23.31 0.09
C VAL A 6 22.87 22.95 1.54
N ILE A 7 22.01 22.12 2.15
CA ILE A 7 22.17 21.66 3.52
C ILE A 7 23.45 20.84 3.68
N ILE A 8 23.71 19.88 2.78
CA ILE A 8 24.94 19.07 2.79
C ILE A 8 26.18 19.97 2.63
N GLY A 9 26.15 20.91 1.68
CA GLY A 9 27.24 21.86 1.47
C GLY A 9 27.51 22.73 2.70
N ALA A 10 26.46 23.22 3.35
CA ALA A 10 26.57 24.02 4.57
C ALA A 10 27.14 23.21 5.75
N LEU A 11 26.73 21.95 5.91
CA LEU A 11 27.24 21.05 6.95
C LEU A 11 28.74 20.75 6.75
N LEU A 12 29.16 20.47 5.51
CA LEU A 12 30.57 20.24 5.18
C LEU A 12 31.43 21.48 5.43
N LEU A 13 30.89 22.67 5.13
CA LEU A 13 31.59 23.93 5.41
C LEU A 13 31.72 24.18 6.92
N ALA A 14 30.66 23.90 7.68
CA ALA A 14 30.67 23.97 9.14
C ALA A 14 31.70 23.00 9.74
N GLU A 15 31.75 21.76 9.27
CA GLU A 15 32.74 20.77 9.69
C GLU A 15 34.19 21.22 9.39
N ALA A 16 34.44 21.74 8.18
CA ALA A 16 35.75 22.24 7.78
C ALA A 16 36.20 23.43 8.65
N THR A 17 35.28 24.33 8.97
CA THR A 17 35.58 25.49 9.83
C THR A 17 35.82 25.08 11.28
N PHE A 18 35.03 24.16 11.85
CA PHE A 18 35.23 23.66 13.22
C PHE A 18 36.52 22.87 13.38
N SER A 19 36.95 22.17 12.32
CA SER A 19 38.19 21.42 12.31
C SER A 19 39.44 22.31 12.42
N GLY A 20 39.38 23.55 11.92
CA GLY A 20 40.48 24.52 11.98
C GLY A 20 40.52 25.36 13.26
N LEU A 21 39.49 25.30 14.10
CA LEU A 21 39.40 26.04 15.37
C LEU A 21 40.04 25.26 16.52
N ALA A 22 40.69 25.99 17.44
CA ALA A 22 41.13 25.42 18.71
C ALA A 22 39.93 24.92 19.53
N GLU A 23 40.12 23.87 20.33
CA GLU A 23 39.05 23.19 21.08
C GLU A 23 38.20 24.17 21.94
N ALA A 24 38.85 25.15 22.57
CA ALA A 24 38.20 26.17 23.39
C ALA A 24 37.39 27.22 22.60
N SER A 25 37.54 27.26 21.28
CA SER A 25 36.89 28.21 20.37
C SER A 25 35.81 27.56 19.51
N ARG A 26 35.58 26.25 19.68
CA ARG A 26 34.50 25.55 18.98
C ARG A 26 33.14 25.94 19.58
N PRO A 27 32.12 26.24 18.76
CA PRO A 27 30.80 26.56 19.26
C PRO A 27 30.11 25.32 19.84
N ASP A 28 29.40 25.48 20.96
CA ASP A 28 28.53 24.43 21.51
C ASP A 28 27.24 24.34 20.70
N LEU A 29 26.97 23.16 20.13
CA LEU A 29 25.79 22.87 19.31
C LEU A 29 24.75 22.01 20.04
N SER A 30 24.97 21.70 21.32
CA SER A 30 24.12 20.79 22.10
C SER A 30 22.65 21.23 22.11
N GLY A 31 22.39 22.54 22.26
CA GLY A 31 21.03 23.09 22.21
C GLY A 31 20.37 22.95 20.83
N LEU A 32 21.14 23.13 19.75
CA LEU A 32 20.64 22.94 18.38
C LEU A 32 20.29 21.46 18.14
N TYR A 33 21.16 20.53 18.57
CA TYR A 33 20.89 19.10 18.44
C TYR A 33 19.63 18.70 19.21
N GLN A 34 19.45 19.17 20.44
CA GLN A 34 18.24 18.90 21.21
C GLN A 34 16.98 19.43 20.52
N ILE A 35 17.02 20.64 19.97
CA ILE A 35 15.88 21.21 19.24
C ILE A 35 15.57 20.39 17.99
N LEU A 36 16.58 20.03 17.20
CA LEU A 36 16.41 19.23 15.99
C LEU A 36 15.90 17.82 16.29
N GLU A 37 16.42 17.18 17.34
CA GLU A 37 15.96 15.88 17.81
C GLU A 37 14.50 15.93 18.27
N ASN A 38 14.14 16.93 19.08
CA ASN A 38 12.76 17.13 19.51
C ASN A 38 11.82 17.35 18.32
N ARG A 39 12.24 18.14 17.32
CA ARG A 39 11.46 18.39 16.09
C ARG A 39 11.35 17.13 15.22
N LEU A 40 12.41 16.34 15.13
CA LEU A 40 12.42 15.07 14.42
C LEU A 40 11.45 14.09 15.07
N VAL A 41 11.49 13.96 16.39
CA VAL A 41 10.57 13.13 17.19
C VAL A 41 9.12 13.59 16.99
N GLN A 42 8.87 14.89 17.10
CA GLN A 42 7.54 15.48 16.84
C GLN A 42 7.04 15.17 15.43
N SER A 43 7.92 15.14 14.43
CA SER A 43 7.54 14.87 13.03
C SER A 43 7.31 13.38 12.73
N GLY A 44 7.45 12.49 13.72
CA GLY A 44 7.30 11.03 13.58
C GLY A 44 8.62 10.26 13.44
N GLY A 45 9.76 10.93 13.60
CA GLY A 45 11.09 10.33 13.51
C GLY A 45 11.66 10.29 12.08
N ALA A 46 12.94 9.91 11.97
CA ALA A 46 13.67 9.85 10.69
C ALA A 46 13.09 8.83 9.69
N HIS A 47 12.28 7.90 10.16
CA HIS A 47 11.66 6.84 9.34
C HIS A 47 10.17 7.09 9.09
N SER A 48 9.64 8.27 9.42
CA SER A 48 8.25 8.59 9.14
C SER A 48 7.99 8.72 7.64
N LEU A 49 6.93 8.06 7.17
CA LEU A 49 6.50 8.15 5.76
C LEU A 49 5.84 9.50 5.44
N VAL A 50 5.19 10.11 6.43
CA VAL A 50 4.45 11.37 6.30
C VAL A 50 4.63 12.18 7.59
N PRO A 51 4.82 13.50 7.54
CA PRO A 51 4.88 14.34 8.73
C PRO A 51 3.69 14.09 9.66
N GLN A 52 3.94 13.78 10.94
CA GLN A 52 2.89 13.43 11.91
C GLN A 52 2.23 14.64 12.58
N THR A 53 2.85 15.81 12.52
CA THR A 53 2.30 17.05 13.06
C THR A 53 2.04 18.03 11.94
N SER A 54 0.81 18.53 11.85
CA SER A 54 0.51 19.71 11.05
C SER A 54 1.28 20.89 11.64
N ARG A 55 2.00 21.62 10.80
CA ARG A 55 2.57 22.91 11.20
C ARG A 55 1.38 23.84 11.43
N GLU A 56 1.01 24.07 12.69
CA GLU A 56 0.18 25.23 13.02
C GLU A 56 1.00 26.46 12.59
N GLU A 57 0.54 27.15 11.56
CA GLU A 57 1.10 28.42 11.12
C GLU A 57 0.85 29.45 12.23
N HIS A 58 1.67 29.42 13.29
CA HIS A 58 1.85 30.61 14.10
C HIS A 58 2.67 31.59 13.27
N ASP A 59 1.94 32.47 12.58
CA ASP A 59 2.40 33.71 11.93
C ASP A 59 3.51 34.35 12.76
N LEU A 60 4.75 34.41 12.26
CA LEU A 60 5.70 35.49 12.60
C LEU A 60 6.92 35.59 11.65
N LEU A 61 7.11 34.75 10.63
CA LEU A 61 8.21 34.91 9.67
C LEU A 61 7.80 34.51 8.25
N PRO A 62 8.29 35.22 7.19
CA PRO A 62 8.01 34.89 5.81
C PRO A 62 8.63 33.52 5.50
N GLN A 63 7.78 32.51 5.52
CA GLN A 63 8.13 31.15 5.19
C GLN A 63 8.43 31.12 3.69
N HIS A 64 9.60 30.61 3.31
CA HIS A 64 9.89 30.26 1.92
C HIS A 64 8.67 29.50 1.38
N THR A 65 8.02 30.07 0.37
CA THR A 65 6.95 29.45 -0.39
C THR A 65 7.57 28.30 -1.17
N ASP A 66 7.88 27.20 -0.49
CA ASP A 66 8.06 25.91 -1.14
C ASP A 66 6.65 25.57 -1.64
N THR A 67 6.40 25.94 -2.89
CA THR A 67 5.12 25.74 -3.56
C THR A 67 4.84 24.25 -3.49
N ALA A 68 3.92 23.85 -2.61
CA ALA A 68 3.47 22.47 -2.56
C ALA A 68 3.11 22.03 -3.99
N PRO A 69 3.47 20.79 -4.39
CA PRO A 69 3.22 20.34 -5.74
C PRO A 69 1.74 20.55 -6.06
N VAL A 70 1.46 21.37 -7.08
CA VAL A 70 0.11 21.72 -7.48
C VAL A 70 -0.56 20.45 -8.00
N MET A 71 -1.35 19.80 -7.14
CA MET A 71 -2.25 18.75 -7.58
C MET A 71 -3.39 19.39 -8.37
N HIS A 72 -3.67 18.87 -9.56
CA HIS A 72 -4.83 19.31 -10.33
C HIS A 72 -6.11 19.05 -9.52
N THR A 73 -7.08 19.96 -9.63
CA THR A 73 -8.39 19.79 -8.98
C THR A 73 -9.02 18.48 -9.44
N VAL A 74 -9.45 17.64 -8.49
CA VAL A 74 -10.16 16.40 -8.79
C VAL A 74 -11.56 16.73 -9.27
N THR A 75 -11.84 16.57 -10.56
CA THR A 75 -13.15 16.88 -11.17
C THR A 75 -14.00 15.66 -11.46
N SER A 76 -13.39 14.47 -11.49
CA SER A 76 -14.06 13.21 -11.76
C SER A 76 -13.50 12.05 -10.94
N GLY A 77 -14.28 10.96 -10.84
CA GLY A 77 -13.79 9.72 -10.22
C GLY A 77 -12.62 9.08 -10.96
N ARG A 78 -12.47 9.37 -12.27
CA ARG A 78 -11.30 8.93 -13.03
C ARG A 78 -10.05 9.70 -12.61
N ASP A 79 -10.17 11.01 -12.44
CA ASP A 79 -9.07 11.87 -11.98
C ASP A 79 -8.63 11.43 -10.58
N LEU A 80 -9.60 11.18 -9.69
CA LEU A 80 -9.33 10.66 -8.35
C LEU A 80 -8.50 9.37 -8.40
N LEU A 81 -8.93 8.40 -9.21
CA LEU A 81 -8.24 7.12 -9.34
C LEU A 81 -6.83 7.28 -9.91
N ASP A 82 -6.64 8.16 -10.89
CA ASP A 82 -5.34 8.38 -11.50
C ASP A 82 -4.37 9.10 -10.57
N GLN A 83 -4.84 10.08 -9.79
CA GLN A 83 -4.04 10.69 -8.72
C GLN A 83 -3.71 9.69 -7.61
N ALA A 84 -4.68 8.87 -7.20
CA ALA A 84 -4.46 7.83 -6.20
C ALA A 84 -3.39 6.82 -6.63
N LYS A 85 -3.32 6.45 -7.92
CA LYS A 85 -2.25 5.57 -8.44
C LYS A 85 -0.87 6.19 -8.30
N VAL A 86 -0.73 7.50 -8.58
CA VAL A 86 0.55 8.21 -8.45
C VAL A 86 0.99 8.22 -6.98
N LEU A 87 0.09 8.59 -6.07
CA LEU A 87 0.35 8.60 -4.63
C LEU A 87 0.66 7.19 -4.09
N ALA A 88 -0.12 6.18 -4.48
CA ALA A 88 0.09 4.80 -4.06
C ALA A 88 1.41 4.22 -4.61
N LYS A 89 1.86 4.65 -5.79
CA LYS A 89 3.18 4.29 -6.32
C LYS A 89 4.28 4.88 -5.46
N TYR A 90 4.22 6.18 -5.16
CA TYR A 90 5.18 6.84 -4.28
C TYR A 90 5.27 6.15 -2.91
N LEU A 91 4.12 5.89 -2.26
CA LEU A 91 4.09 5.22 -0.95
C LEU A 91 4.74 3.83 -0.99
N ARG A 92 4.59 3.08 -2.09
CA ARG A 92 5.20 1.75 -2.23
C ARG A 92 6.71 1.79 -2.46
N GLU A 93 7.23 2.88 -3.02
CA GLU A 93 8.67 3.10 -3.19
C GLU A 93 9.35 3.49 -1.87
N CYS A 94 8.59 4.00 -0.89
CA CYS A 94 9.11 4.27 0.44
C CYS A 94 9.36 2.98 1.25
N PRO A 95 10.45 2.91 2.05
CA PRO A 95 10.72 1.76 2.93
C PRO A 95 9.55 1.46 3.87
N GLY A 96 9.02 0.23 3.83
CA GLY A 96 7.87 -0.17 4.65
C GLY A 96 6.52 0.43 4.23
N GLY A 97 6.47 1.27 3.19
CA GLY A 97 5.27 1.97 2.76
C GLY A 97 4.31 1.16 1.89
N TRP A 98 4.61 -0.12 1.60
CA TRP A 98 3.77 -0.97 0.76
C TRP A 98 2.32 -1.03 1.24
N LEU A 99 2.11 -1.24 2.54
CA LEU A 99 0.78 -1.36 3.12
C LEU A 99 -0.03 -0.06 2.97
N ALA A 100 0.61 1.10 3.14
CA ALA A 100 -0.02 2.40 2.99
C ALA A 100 -0.50 2.61 1.54
N GLY A 101 0.35 2.31 0.55
CA GLY A 101 -0.03 2.40 -0.86
C GLY A 101 -1.13 1.41 -1.24
N HIS A 102 -1.08 0.19 -0.70
CA HIS A 102 -2.11 -0.83 -0.93
C HIS A 102 -3.47 -0.43 -0.32
N HIS A 103 -3.48 0.07 0.90
CA HIS A 103 -4.69 0.56 1.58
C HIS A 103 -5.29 1.77 0.88
N LEU A 104 -4.47 2.72 0.40
CA LEU A 104 -4.96 3.86 -0.38
C LEU A 104 -5.74 3.39 -1.61
N MET A 105 -5.16 2.45 -2.37
CA MET A 105 -5.84 1.89 -3.54
C MET A 105 -7.10 1.11 -3.16
N LYS A 106 -7.06 0.33 -2.08
CA LYS A 106 -8.26 -0.38 -1.60
C LYS A 106 -9.35 0.57 -1.20
N SER A 107 -9.07 1.59 -0.38
CA SER A 107 -10.09 2.52 0.10
C SER A 107 -10.77 3.25 -1.06
N VAL A 108 -9.98 3.81 -1.99
CA VAL A 108 -10.51 4.50 -3.18
C VAL A 108 -11.36 3.58 -4.05
N ARG A 109 -11.07 2.27 -4.11
CA ARG A 109 -11.75 1.33 -5.02
C ARG A 109 -12.84 0.48 -4.37
N TRP A 110 -12.79 0.21 -3.08
CA TRP A 110 -13.69 -0.69 -2.36
C TRP A 110 -14.63 0.06 -1.45
N ASP A 111 -14.16 1.06 -0.72
CA ASP A 111 -15.03 1.83 0.18
C ASP A 111 -16.00 2.73 -0.61
N THR A 112 -15.69 2.97 -1.89
CA THR A 112 -16.56 3.69 -2.84
C THR A 112 -17.60 2.79 -3.52
N LEU A 113 -17.57 1.47 -3.29
CA LEU A 113 -18.55 0.54 -3.83
C LEU A 113 -19.78 0.44 -2.91
N THR A 114 -20.77 1.28 -3.19
CA THR A 114 -22.03 1.31 -2.43
C THR A 114 -23.04 0.27 -2.93
N GLU A 115 -22.98 -0.10 -4.20
CA GLU A 115 -23.96 -0.96 -4.86
C GLU A 115 -23.32 -2.14 -5.59
N LEU A 116 -24.06 -3.24 -5.71
CA LEU A 116 -23.63 -4.39 -6.51
C LEU A 116 -23.57 -4.00 -7.98
N PRO A 117 -22.50 -4.38 -8.72
CA PRO A 117 -22.51 -4.36 -10.16
C PRO A 117 -23.79 -4.97 -10.78
N PRO A 118 -24.30 -4.41 -11.88
CA PRO A 118 -25.53 -4.87 -12.49
C PRO A 118 -25.43 -6.34 -12.89
N LEU A 119 -26.46 -7.10 -12.55
CA LEU A 119 -26.58 -8.51 -12.88
C LEU A 119 -27.29 -8.71 -14.23
N ASP A 120 -26.99 -9.81 -14.91
CA ASP A 120 -27.74 -10.31 -16.05
C ASP A 120 -28.93 -11.18 -15.59
N ALA A 121 -29.76 -11.60 -16.54
CA ALA A 121 -30.91 -12.48 -16.26
C ALA A 121 -30.52 -13.84 -15.66
N SER A 122 -29.24 -14.24 -15.78
CA SER A 122 -28.69 -15.47 -15.21
C SER A 122 -28.08 -15.26 -13.81
N GLY A 123 -28.17 -14.05 -13.27
CA GLY A 123 -27.59 -13.68 -11.97
C GLY A 123 -26.07 -13.54 -11.99
N ARG A 124 -25.45 -13.38 -13.17
CA ARG A 124 -24.01 -13.11 -13.31
C ARG A 124 -23.77 -11.62 -13.49
N THR A 125 -22.59 -11.18 -13.11
CA THR A 125 -22.17 -9.79 -13.24
C THR A 125 -22.05 -9.45 -14.72
N ARG A 126 -22.45 -8.25 -15.12
CA ARG A 126 -22.15 -7.72 -16.46
C ARG A 126 -20.71 -7.20 -16.60
N LEU A 127 -19.84 -7.51 -15.65
CA LEU A 127 -18.43 -7.14 -15.69
C LEU A 127 -17.67 -8.04 -16.66
N LEU A 128 -16.67 -7.47 -17.31
CA LEU A 128 -15.75 -8.24 -18.14
C LEU A 128 -14.93 -9.19 -17.24
N PRO A 129 -14.77 -10.46 -17.65
CA PRO A 129 -13.93 -11.39 -16.92
C PRO A 129 -12.46 -10.92 -16.97
N PRO A 130 -11.64 -11.29 -15.96
CA PRO A 130 -10.21 -11.03 -16.01
C PRO A 130 -9.57 -11.60 -17.27
N LYS A 131 -8.62 -10.87 -17.85
CA LYS A 131 -7.91 -11.30 -19.07
C LYS A 131 -7.21 -12.64 -18.82
N PRO A 132 -7.32 -13.61 -19.74
CA PRO A 132 -6.70 -14.93 -19.56
C PRO A 132 -5.17 -14.84 -19.45
N GLU A 133 -4.56 -13.89 -20.15
CA GLU A 133 -3.13 -13.59 -20.08
C GLU A 133 -2.70 -13.16 -18.67
N SER A 134 -3.41 -12.20 -18.05
CA SER A 134 -3.13 -11.75 -16.69
C SER A 134 -3.21 -12.89 -15.68
N LYS A 135 -4.21 -13.77 -15.83
CA LYS A 135 -4.35 -14.98 -15.01
C LYS A 135 -3.20 -15.97 -15.22
N ALA A 136 -2.80 -16.21 -16.46
CA ALA A 136 -1.65 -17.05 -16.77
C ALA A 136 -0.35 -16.48 -16.18
N HIS A 137 -0.19 -15.16 -16.23
CA HIS A 137 0.96 -14.45 -15.68
C HIS A 137 1.05 -14.58 -14.16
N LEU A 138 -0.02 -14.32 -13.42
CA LEU A 138 -0.08 -14.54 -11.96
C LEU A 138 0.28 -15.97 -11.59
N LYS A 139 -0.32 -16.95 -12.29
CA LYS A 139 -0.05 -18.37 -12.05
C LYS A 139 1.42 -18.72 -12.31
N ARG A 140 2.01 -18.16 -13.37
CA ARG A 140 3.42 -18.35 -13.70
C ARG A 140 4.33 -17.82 -12.60
N LEU A 141 4.14 -16.57 -12.16
CA LEU A 141 4.93 -15.95 -11.08
C LEU A 141 4.84 -16.76 -9.78
N TYR A 142 3.63 -17.23 -9.43
CA TYR A 142 3.41 -18.09 -8.27
C TYR A 142 4.16 -19.42 -8.37
N LEU A 143 4.09 -20.12 -9.52
CA LEU A 143 4.79 -21.38 -9.72
C LEU A 143 6.32 -21.21 -9.73
N GLN A 144 6.80 -20.08 -10.25
CA GLN A 144 8.22 -19.69 -10.23
C GLN A 144 8.70 -19.27 -8.84
N LYS A 145 7.78 -19.11 -7.86
CA LYS A 145 8.07 -18.58 -6.52
C LYS A 145 8.69 -17.18 -6.55
N SER A 146 8.37 -16.40 -7.58
CA SER A 146 8.79 -15.00 -7.69
C SER A 146 7.85 -14.13 -6.86
N TRP A 147 8.03 -14.14 -5.53
CA TRP A 147 7.06 -13.55 -4.60
C TRP A 147 7.00 -12.02 -4.69
N SER A 148 8.14 -11.34 -4.84
CA SER A 148 8.20 -9.88 -4.97
C SER A 148 7.49 -9.40 -6.23
N GLU A 149 7.83 -9.99 -7.39
CA GLU A 149 7.18 -9.66 -8.67
C GLU A 149 5.69 -10.04 -8.67
N LEU A 150 5.33 -11.14 -8.02
CA LEU A 150 3.92 -11.52 -7.84
C LEU A 150 3.17 -10.43 -7.09
N LEU A 151 3.71 -9.92 -5.98
CA LEU A 151 3.09 -8.87 -5.18
C LEU A 151 2.94 -7.58 -5.99
N GLU A 152 4.00 -7.11 -6.66
CA GLU A 152 3.95 -5.92 -7.51
C GLU A 152 2.93 -6.05 -8.66
N HIS A 153 2.85 -7.24 -9.27
CA HIS A 153 1.89 -7.52 -10.32
C HIS A 153 0.44 -7.51 -9.78
N THR A 154 0.21 -7.99 -8.56
CA THR A 154 -1.12 -7.94 -7.94
C THR A 154 -1.59 -6.50 -7.73
N ASP A 155 -0.71 -5.58 -7.30
CA ASP A 155 -1.06 -4.18 -7.16
C ASP A 155 -1.33 -3.50 -8.51
N THR A 156 -0.56 -3.87 -9.55
CA THR A 156 -0.78 -3.39 -10.92
C THR A 156 -2.16 -3.80 -11.42
N LEU A 157 -2.54 -5.05 -11.21
CA LEU A 157 -3.87 -5.54 -11.56
C LEU A 157 -4.95 -4.85 -10.72
N LEU A 158 -4.73 -4.67 -9.42
CA LEU A 158 -5.65 -3.96 -8.51
C LEU A 158 -5.94 -2.53 -8.97
N ALA A 159 -5.01 -1.86 -9.65
CA ALA A 159 -5.20 -0.51 -10.19
C ALA A 159 -5.92 -0.46 -11.55
N GLN A 160 -6.11 -1.60 -12.22
CA GLN A 160 -6.61 -1.67 -13.60
C GLN A 160 -8.06 -2.15 -13.68
N GLY A 161 -8.82 -1.58 -14.62
CA GLY A 161 -10.15 -2.07 -15.02
C GLY A 161 -11.06 -2.44 -13.85
N VAL A 162 -11.80 -3.54 -13.95
CA VAL A 162 -12.65 -4.06 -12.87
C VAL A 162 -11.95 -5.10 -11.98
N ASN A 163 -10.62 -5.23 -12.11
CA ASN A 163 -9.83 -6.26 -11.44
C ASN A 163 -9.77 -6.10 -9.91
N HIS A 164 -10.12 -4.94 -9.37
CA HIS A 164 -10.31 -4.78 -7.91
C HIS A 164 -11.36 -5.70 -7.32
N LEU A 165 -12.33 -6.18 -8.12
CA LEU A 165 -13.32 -7.18 -7.72
C LEU A 165 -12.82 -8.62 -7.93
N TRP A 166 -11.63 -8.80 -8.52
CA TRP A 166 -11.06 -10.11 -8.77
C TRP A 166 -10.33 -10.62 -7.52
N LEU A 167 -11.05 -11.42 -6.74
CA LEU A 167 -10.60 -11.92 -5.44
C LEU A 167 -9.33 -12.78 -5.48
N ASP A 168 -9.07 -13.46 -6.59
CA ASP A 168 -7.84 -14.25 -6.71
C ASP A 168 -6.60 -13.35 -6.63
N VAL A 169 -6.67 -12.09 -7.08
CA VAL A 169 -5.57 -11.12 -6.96
C VAL A 169 -5.21 -10.90 -5.49
N GLN A 170 -6.21 -10.80 -4.62
CA GLN A 170 -6.02 -10.62 -3.18
C GLN A 170 -5.43 -11.88 -2.54
N TRP A 171 -5.82 -13.05 -3.02
CA TRP A 171 -5.24 -14.32 -2.58
C TRP A 171 -3.77 -14.45 -2.99
N TYR A 172 -3.41 -14.08 -4.22
CA TYR A 172 -2.00 -14.07 -4.65
C TYR A 172 -1.16 -13.06 -3.87
N ALA A 173 -1.69 -11.87 -3.59
CA ALA A 173 -1.03 -10.88 -2.75
C ALA A 173 -0.78 -11.43 -1.33
N TRP A 174 -1.81 -12.05 -0.73
CA TRP A 174 -1.70 -12.71 0.56
C TRP A 174 -0.63 -13.82 0.58
N GLN A 175 -0.61 -14.67 -0.45
CA GLN A 175 0.40 -15.72 -0.59
C GLN A 175 1.81 -15.16 -0.74
N ALA A 176 1.98 -14.11 -1.54
CA ALA A 176 3.27 -13.45 -1.71
C ALA A 176 3.78 -12.89 -0.36
N LEU A 177 2.92 -12.19 0.38
CA LEU A 177 3.27 -11.63 1.70
C LEU A 177 3.65 -12.71 2.71
N LEU A 178 2.93 -13.84 2.75
CA LEU A 178 3.30 -14.97 3.61
C LEU A 178 4.68 -15.57 3.30
N LYS A 179 5.23 -15.32 2.11
CA LYS A 179 6.53 -15.84 1.68
C LYS A 179 7.63 -14.80 1.76
N LEU A 180 7.30 -13.51 1.70
CA LEU A 180 8.23 -12.40 1.81
C LEU A 180 8.45 -11.99 3.27
N ASP A 181 7.38 -11.94 4.07
CA ASP A 181 7.41 -11.44 5.43
C ASP A 181 7.62 -12.59 6.42
N ALA A 182 8.59 -12.44 7.32
CA ALA A 182 8.88 -13.44 8.34
C ALA A 182 7.82 -13.49 9.45
N ASP A 183 7.17 -12.35 9.74
CA ASP A 183 6.21 -12.17 10.83
C ASP A 183 4.74 -12.32 10.42
N SER A 184 4.48 -12.46 9.11
CA SER A 184 3.14 -12.55 8.50
C SER A 184 2.19 -11.38 8.78
N VAL A 185 2.66 -10.27 9.37
CA VAL A 185 1.79 -9.19 9.87
C VAL A 185 0.98 -8.55 8.75
N ARG A 186 1.62 -8.22 7.62
CA ARG A 186 0.93 -7.60 6.48
C ARG A 186 -0.08 -8.55 5.83
N ALA A 187 0.24 -9.84 5.77
CA ALA A 187 -0.67 -10.87 5.28
C ALA A 187 -1.93 -10.98 6.16
N ASP A 188 -1.75 -10.91 7.48
CA ASP A 188 -2.86 -10.91 8.43
C ASP A 188 -3.74 -9.67 8.33
N ILE A 189 -3.14 -8.48 8.19
CA ILE A 189 -3.87 -7.23 7.95
C ILE A 189 -4.72 -7.36 6.68
N LEU A 190 -4.10 -7.80 5.58
CA LEU A 190 -4.81 -8.01 4.32
C LEU A 190 -6.00 -8.96 4.47
N CYS A 191 -5.84 -10.05 5.22
CA CYS A 191 -6.92 -11.01 5.50
C CYS A 191 -8.06 -10.37 6.31
N ARG A 192 -7.75 -9.50 7.28
CA ARG A 192 -8.74 -8.78 8.09
C ARG A 192 -9.49 -7.74 7.24
N ASP A 193 -8.80 -7.00 6.39
CA ASP A 193 -9.44 -6.03 5.50
C ASP A 193 -10.44 -6.70 4.57
N MET A 194 -10.05 -7.85 4.00
CA MET A 194 -10.96 -8.67 3.20
C MET A 194 -12.23 -8.99 3.98
N LYS A 195 -12.09 -9.51 5.21
CA LYS A 195 -13.23 -9.86 6.07
C LYS A 195 -14.09 -8.63 6.36
N GLY A 196 -13.50 -7.48 6.65
CA GLY A 196 -14.21 -6.22 6.87
C GLY A 196 -15.07 -5.83 5.66
N TYR A 197 -14.48 -5.84 4.48
CA TYR A 197 -15.19 -5.53 3.23
C TYR A 197 -16.40 -6.46 3.01
N TRP A 198 -16.24 -7.78 3.23
CA TRP A 198 -17.34 -8.73 3.11
C TRP A 198 -18.50 -8.47 4.09
N LEU A 199 -18.20 -7.95 5.28
CA LEU A 199 -19.22 -7.62 6.28
C LEU A 199 -20.02 -6.39 5.87
N VAL A 200 -19.37 -5.38 5.28
CA VAL A 200 -20.05 -4.20 4.72
C VAL A 200 -20.91 -4.61 3.53
N CYS A 201 -20.37 -5.45 2.66
CA CYS A 201 -21.07 -5.99 1.49
C CYS A 201 -22.03 -7.15 1.82
N ARG A 202 -22.61 -7.26 3.02
CA ARG A 202 -23.49 -8.39 3.41
C ARG A 202 -24.72 -8.62 2.51
N GLY A 203 -25.13 -7.63 1.70
CA GLY A 203 -26.12 -7.79 0.62
C GLY A 203 -25.59 -8.49 -0.64
N TRP A 204 -24.27 -8.66 -0.74
CA TRP A 204 -23.53 -9.26 -1.83
C TRP A 204 -23.36 -10.75 -1.55
N LYS A 205 -24.48 -11.50 -1.59
CA LYS A 205 -24.45 -12.98 -1.60
C LYS A 205 -23.41 -13.46 -2.63
N PRO A 206 -22.75 -14.61 -2.40
CA PRO A 206 -21.50 -14.95 -3.07
C PRO A 206 -21.70 -14.85 -4.57
N TRP A 207 -21.14 -13.79 -5.12
CA TRP A 207 -20.99 -13.60 -6.54
C TRP A 207 -20.46 -14.92 -7.09
N ARG A 208 -21.15 -15.48 -8.09
CA ARG A 208 -20.50 -16.34 -9.08
C ARG A 208 -19.57 -15.49 -9.94
N LEU A 209 -18.69 -14.72 -9.31
CA LEU A 209 -17.43 -14.32 -9.89
C LEU A 209 -16.74 -15.63 -10.25
N THR A 210 -16.23 -15.71 -11.47
CA THR A 210 -15.45 -16.81 -12.03
C THR A 210 -14.17 -17.00 -11.22
N MET A 211 -14.33 -17.50 -10.01
CA MET A 211 -13.29 -18.10 -9.24
C MET A 211 -12.98 -19.39 -9.95
N VAL A 212 -11.84 -19.41 -10.60
CA VAL A 212 -11.35 -20.62 -11.23
C VAL A 212 -11.01 -21.53 -10.06
N ARG A 213 -11.91 -22.49 -9.79
CA ARG A 213 -11.66 -23.62 -8.90
C ARG A 213 -10.29 -24.20 -9.26
N HIS A 214 -9.25 -23.79 -8.55
CA HIS A 214 -7.99 -24.50 -8.58
C HIS A 214 -8.23 -25.76 -7.74
N SER A 215 -7.93 -26.91 -8.31
CA SER A 215 -8.07 -28.23 -7.68
C SER A 215 -7.54 -28.25 -6.24
N PRO A 216 -8.12 -29.08 -5.36
CA PRO A 216 -7.75 -29.11 -3.95
C PRO A 216 -6.37 -29.73 -3.79
N MET A 217 -5.33 -28.89 -3.71
CA MET A 217 -4.04 -29.33 -3.20
C MET A 217 -4.17 -29.47 -1.68
N LYS A 218 -4.19 -30.72 -1.21
CA LYS A 218 -4.23 -31.08 0.22
C LYS A 218 -3.12 -30.33 0.97
N LEU A 219 -3.49 -29.36 1.81
CA LEU A 219 -2.60 -28.85 2.84
C LEU A 219 -2.31 -30.00 3.82
N ARG A 220 -1.07 -30.48 3.86
CA ARG A 220 -0.58 -31.22 5.02
C ARG A 220 -0.45 -30.24 6.17
N SER A 221 -1.04 -30.63 7.29
CA SER A 221 -1.06 -29.90 8.56
C SER A 221 0.35 -29.70 9.09
N THR A 222 0.82 -28.46 9.08
CA THR A 222 1.77 -27.96 10.08
C THR A 222 1.02 -26.88 10.84
N GLY A 223 0.75 -27.17 12.11
CA GLY A 223 -0.09 -26.35 12.97
C GLY A 223 0.46 -24.93 13.11
N LEU A 224 -0.43 -23.96 12.91
CA LEU A 224 -0.67 -22.79 13.76
C LEU A 224 -1.99 -22.17 13.26
N THR A 225 -2.97 -22.13 14.17
CA THR A 225 -4.15 -21.23 14.19
C THR A 225 -5.01 -21.08 12.92
N ASN A 226 -5.82 -22.11 12.66
CA ASN A 226 -7.25 -22.05 12.35
C ASN A 226 -7.82 -20.75 11.69
N VAL A 227 -7.65 -20.59 10.37
CA VAL A 227 -8.41 -19.62 9.56
C VAL A 227 -9.54 -20.34 8.80
N SER A 228 -10.65 -20.62 9.48
CA SER A 228 -11.81 -21.35 8.95
C SER A 228 -12.56 -20.65 7.80
N TRP A 229 -12.32 -19.35 7.55
CA TRP A 229 -13.04 -18.57 6.52
C TRP A 229 -12.46 -18.73 5.11
N MET A 230 -11.28 -19.35 4.97
CA MET A 230 -10.78 -19.85 3.67
C MET A 230 -11.21 -21.30 3.40
N ARG A 231 -12.17 -21.84 4.16
CA ARG A 231 -12.82 -23.10 3.82
C ARG A 231 -14.04 -22.79 2.94
N TRP A 232 -13.86 -22.98 1.64
CA TRP A 232 -14.89 -22.87 0.60
C TRP A 232 -16.18 -23.60 0.99
N PRO A 233 -17.39 -23.05 0.72
CA PRO A 233 -18.63 -23.75 0.96
C PRO A 233 -18.72 -24.98 0.05
N ASP A 234 -18.82 -26.14 0.69
CA ASP A 234 -19.19 -27.44 0.16
C ASP A 234 -18.38 -28.01 -1.01
N GLY A 235 -17.48 -28.92 -0.62
CA GLY A 235 -17.01 -29.99 -1.48
C GLY A 235 -18.17 -30.87 -1.93
N LYS A 236 -18.69 -30.61 -3.12
CA LYS A 236 -19.24 -31.64 -4.01
C LYS A 236 -18.66 -31.46 -5.41
N MET A 237 -17.87 -32.45 -5.80
CA MET A 237 -17.53 -32.76 -7.19
C MET A 237 -18.81 -33.22 -7.88
N SER A 238 -19.25 -32.51 -8.91
CA SER A 238 -19.93 -33.16 -10.03
C SER A 238 -18.87 -33.45 -11.09
N ARG A 239 -18.98 -34.66 -11.63
CA ARG A 239 -18.05 -35.38 -12.51
C ARG A 239 -17.59 -34.55 -13.71
#